data_AF-A0A9X0BQR0-F1
#
_entry.id   AF-A0A9X0BQR0-F1
#
_cell.length_a   1.000
_cell.length_b   1.000
_cell.length_c   1.000
_cell.angle_alpha   90.00
_cell.angle_beta   90.00
_cell.angle_gamma   90.00
#
_symmetry.space_group_name_H-M   'P 1'
#
loop_
_entity.id
_entity.type
_entity.pdbx_description
1 polymer ?
#
loop_
_entity_poly.entity_id
_entity_poly.type
_entity_poly.pdbx_seq_one_letter_code
_entity_poly.pdbx_strand_id
1 'polypeptide(L)'
;FRLAPERSSPLQDGRSLHIAYSKSLDQRWISVAWSDLPGSIQKTMSYCLRFRQSSGARPVSEVRNEIWATTKHIMDKFQARWKVQLATTEPMETDDVEAWASLADQHNKLKPGSLELTILAVNTVPDLILEPPVPPISMAMLNILSSSTPVSTPNPSASIASPEQSGNAPTPTSAGPATYNAPTPTDVSLETDSEAVLTDICDDSWLAILSHRLNSSPHLTEFRPALSSGYLLRRKGATDGDGVFAISVNLIYSPRPPPSHDSVLKDTLSMYRDLGSLARAKGICSVQNNTLPWHVATALRAQELLSYVF
;
A
#
# COMPACT_ATOMS: atom_id res chain seq x y z
N PHE A 1 12.68 7.69 -22.10
CA PHE A 1 11.50 7.00 -21.56
C PHE A 1 11.43 5.62 -22.16
N ARG A 2 11.65 4.56 -21.37
CA ARG A 2 11.53 3.18 -21.84
C ARG A 2 10.18 2.68 -21.34
N LEU A 3 9.19 2.68 -22.22
CA LEU A 3 7.92 1.99 -21.96
C LEU A 3 8.25 0.50 -21.82
N ALA A 4 8.15 -0.03 -20.61
CA ALA A 4 8.25 -1.46 -20.40
C ALA A 4 7.04 -2.12 -21.09
N PRO A 5 7.24 -3.14 -21.93
CA PRO A 5 6.12 -3.88 -22.48
C PRO A 5 5.51 -4.69 -21.34
N GLU A 6 4.43 -4.19 -20.75
CA GLU A 6 3.62 -4.99 -19.85
C GLU A 6 2.59 -5.74 -20.70
N ARG A 7 2.70 -7.07 -20.70
CA ARG A 7 1.60 -8.04 -20.56
C ARG A 7 2.12 -9.44 -20.90
N SER A 8 2.54 -10.16 -19.87
CA SER A 8 2.34 -11.61 -19.85
C SER A 8 0.86 -11.89 -20.11
N SER A 9 0.56 -12.95 -20.85
CA SER A 9 -0.82 -13.37 -21.09
C SER A 9 -1.53 -13.62 -19.76
N PRO A 10 -2.80 -13.22 -19.57
CA PRO A 10 -3.59 -13.55 -18.37
C PRO A 10 -3.68 -15.05 -18.10
N LEU A 11 -3.47 -15.88 -19.13
CA LEU A 11 -3.43 -17.35 -19.02
C LEU A 11 -2.10 -17.87 -18.43
N GLN A 12 -1.04 -17.05 -18.44
CA GLN A 12 0.26 -17.38 -17.84
C GLN A 12 0.37 -16.94 -16.38
N ASP A 13 -0.49 -16.01 -15.94
CA ASP A 13 -0.52 -15.55 -14.56
C ASP A 13 -1.29 -16.54 -13.69
N GLY A 14 -0.51 -17.40 -13.02
CA GLY A 14 -1.05 -18.29 -11.98
C GLY A 14 -1.79 -17.52 -10.89
N ARG A 15 -2.68 -18.20 -10.17
CA ARG A 15 -3.43 -17.62 -9.04
C ARG A 15 -2.49 -17.24 -7.91
N SER A 16 -2.66 -16.05 -7.34
CA SER A 16 -1.92 -15.62 -6.17
C SER A 16 -2.61 -16.07 -4.88
N LEU A 17 -1.84 -16.68 -3.98
CA LEU A 17 -2.24 -16.96 -2.61
C LEU A 17 -1.25 -16.28 -1.67
N HIS A 18 -1.73 -15.25 -0.97
CA HIS A 18 -0.96 -14.52 0.02
C HIS A 18 -1.16 -15.17 1.40
N ILE A 19 -0.07 -15.33 2.13
CA ILE A 19 -0.03 -15.89 3.47
C ILE A 19 0.70 -14.89 4.35
N ALA A 20 0.03 -14.31 5.34
CA ALA A 20 0.71 -13.54 6.39
C ALA A 20 1.04 -14.47 7.55
N TYR A 21 2.28 -14.43 8.00
CA TYR A 21 2.80 -15.16 9.15
C TYR A 21 3.37 -14.15 10.15
N SER A 22 2.84 -14.14 11.37
CA SER A 22 3.26 -13.21 12.42
C SER A 22 3.49 -13.98 13.71
N LYS A 23 4.66 -13.80 14.32
CA LYS A 23 5.06 -14.43 15.57
C LYS A 23 5.10 -13.37 16.66
N SER A 24 4.56 -13.66 17.83
CA SER A 24 4.60 -12.73 18.95
C SER A 24 6.02 -12.59 19.52
N LEU A 25 6.33 -11.41 20.03
CA LEU A 25 7.64 -11.10 20.63
C LEU A 25 7.98 -12.02 21.81
N ASP A 26 6.96 -12.39 22.59
CA ASP A 26 7.08 -13.35 23.71
C ASP A 26 7.21 -14.82 23.27
N GLN A 27 7.27 -15.07 21.95
CA GLN A 27 7.45 -16.38 21.32
C GLN A 27 6.35 -17.40 21.67
N ARG A 28 5.19 -16.97 22.20
CA ARG A 28 4.10 -17.85 22.60
C ARG A 28 3.06 -18.07 21.51
N TRP A 29 2.94 -17.17 20.55
CA TRP A 29 1.88 -17.22 19.54
C TRP A 29 2.43 -17.07 18.13
N ILE A 30 1.83 -17.82 17.21
CA ILE A 30 1.93 -17.58 15.77
C ILE A 30 0.51 -17.36 15.25
N SER A 31 0.29 -16.27 14.55
CA SER A 31 -0.96 -15.99 13.86
C SER A 31 -0.73 -15.95 12.35
N VAL A 32 -1.67 -16.53 11.61
CA VAL A 32 -1.58 -16.71 10.17
C VAL A 32 -2.88 -16.33 9.50
N ALA A 33 -2.79 -15.64 8.37
CA ALA A 33 -3.94 -15.32 7.53
C ALA A 33 -3.65 -15.63 6.06
N TRP A 34 -4.63 -16.17 5.34
CA TRP A 34 -4.58 -16.49 3.91
C TRP A 34 -5.55 -15.62 3.14
N SER A 35 -5.10 -15.13 1.98
CA SER A 35 -5.94 -14.39 1.02
C SER A 35 -5.60 -14.71 -0.41
N ASP A 36 -6.59 -14.79 -1.30
CA ASP A 36 -6.37 -14.48 -2.71
C ASP A 36 -6.54 -12.97 -2.97
N LEU A 37 -6.19 -12.51 -4.17
CA LEU A 37 -6.23 -11.08 -4.51
C LEU A 37 -7.64 -10.46 -4.40
N PRO A 38 -8.72 -11.08 -4.91
CA PRO A 38 -10.09 -10.56 -4.72
C PRO A 38 -10.62 -10.68 -3.29
N GLY A 39 -9.96 -11.45 -2.42
CA GLY A 39 -10.47 -11.78 -1.08
C GLY A 39 -11.64 -12.75 -1.07
N SER A 40 -11.76 -13.61 -2.09
CA SER A 40 -12.74 -14.70 -2.12
C SER A 40 -12.31 -15.87 -1.24
N ILE A 41 -11.00 -16.06 -1.08
CA ILE A 41 -10.37 -16.97 -0.12
C ILE A 41 -9.94 -16.12 1.06
N GLN A 42 -10.52 -16.37 2.23
CA GLN A 42 -10.11 -15.72 3.48
C GLN A 42 -10.10 -16.76 4.58
N LYS A 43 -8.96 -16.92 5.24
CA LYS A 43 -8.82 -17.84 6.36
C LYS A 43 -7.84 -17.27 7.36
N THR A 44 -8.08 -17.50 8.64
CA THR A 44 -7.18 -17.08 9.73
C THR A 44 -7.05 -18.22 10.72
N MET A 45 -5.85 -18.44 11.24
CA MET A 45 -5.55 -19.42 12.28
C MET A 45 -4.55 -18.81 13.27
N SER A 46 -4.60 -19.23 14.52
CA SER A 46 -3.61 -18.85 15.54
C SER A 46 -3.20 -20.08 16.33
N TYR A 47 -1.91 -20.18 16.60
CA TYR A 47 -1.25 -21.34 17.19
C TYR A 47 -0.54 -20.91 18.46
N CYS A 48 -0.91 -21.55 19.58
CA CYS A 48 -0.17 -21.40 20.83
C CYS A 48 1.06 -22.32 20.78
N LEU A 49 2.25 -21.72 20.81
CA LEU A 49 3.52 -22.43 20.90
C LEU A 49 3.84 -22.85 22.32
N ARG A 50 3.51 -22.01 23.29
CA ARG A 50 3.78 -22.27 24.70
C ARG A 50 2.71 -21.62 25.56
N PHE A 51 2.08 -22.43 26.39
CA PHE A 51 1.23 -21.93 27.45
C PHE A 51 2.09 -21.32 28.56
N ARG A 52 1.67 -20.17 29.12
CA ARG A 52 2.37 -19.54 30.24
C ARG A 52 2.36 -20.55 31.40
N GLN A 53 3.53 -20.91 31.94
CA GLN A 53 3.73 -21.96 32.97
C GLN A 53 3.87 -23.42 32.48
N SER A 54 3.86 -23.68 31.17
CA SER A 54 4.18 -25.00 30.60
C SER A 54 5.70 -25.20 30.42
N SER A 55 6.20 -26.40 30.78
CA SER A 55 7.58 -26.82 30.45
C SER A 55 7.74 -27.20 28.98
N GLY A 56 6.67 -27.67 28.33
CA GLY A 56 6.64 -28.01 26.91
C GLY A 56 6.43 -26.78 26.01
N ALA A 57 7.17 -26.72 24.91
CA ALA A 57 6.94 -25.79 23.81
C ALA A 57 6.71 -26.60 22.53
N ARG A 58 5.64 -26.25 21.81
CA ARG A 58 5.36 -26.78 20.48
C ARG A 58 6.43 -26.26 19.51
N PRO A 59 7.08 -27.13 18.72
CA PRO A 59 8.10 -26.69 17.79
C PRO A 59 7.48 -25.92 16.61
N VAL A 60 8.16 -24.87 16.16
CA VAL A 60 7.73 -24.04 15.01
C VAL A 60 7.63 -24.88 13.73
N SER A 61 8.43 -25.93 13.58
CA SER A 61 8.37 -26.87 12.44
C SER A 61 7.02 -27.59 12.34
N GLU A 62 6.41 -27.95 13.46
CA GLU A 62 5.08 -28.58 13.47
C GLU A 62 4.00 -27.59 13.01
N VAL A 63 4.01 -26.38 13.56
CA VAL A 63 3.09 -25.30 13.15
C VAL A 63 3.25 -24.96 11.66
N ARG A 64 4.49 -24.87 11.17
CA ARG A 64 4.80 -24.67 9.75
C ARG A 64 4.17 -25.75 8.86
N ASN A 65 4.28 -27.01 9.26
CA ASN A 65 3.67 -28.13 8.53
C ASN A 65 2.15 -28.03 8.51
N GLU A 66 1.51 -27.58 9.58
CA GLU A 66 0.05 -27.35 9.61
C GLU A 66 -0.40 -26.18 8.73
N ILE A 67 0.37 -25.07 8.76
CA ILE A 67 0.14 -23.92 7.87
C ILE A 67 0.26 -24.39 6.42
N TRP A 68 1.28 -25.17 6.09
CA TRP A 68 1.48 -25.71 4.74
C TRP A 68 0.40 -26.72 4.35
N ALA A 69 -0.05 -27.58 5.27
CA ALA A 69 -1.16 -28.49 5.03
C ALA A 69 -2.46 -27.72 4.70
N THR A 70 -2.73 -26.63 5.43
CA THR A 70 -3.86 -25.74 5.13
C THR A 70 -3.69 -25.06 3.78
N THR A 71 -2.47 -24.62 3.46
CA THR A 71 -2.13 -24.01 2.15
C THR A 71 -2.40 -24.98 1.01
N LYS A 72 -1.93 -26.23 1.11
CA LYS A 72 -2.24 -27.30 0.13
C LYS A 72 -3.74 -27.53 -0.01
N HIS A 73 -4.47 -27.62 1.10
CA HIS A 73 -5.92 -27.80 1.07
C HIS A 73 -6.64 -26.65 0.35
N ILE A 74 -6.18 -25.40 0.49
CA ILE A 74 -6.72 -24.26 -0.27
C ILE A 74 -6.40 -24.42 -1.75
N MET A 75 -5.15 -24.74 -2.09
CA MET A 75 -4.69 -24.84 -3.47
C MET A 75 -5.36 -25.98 -4.24
N ASP A 76 -5.60 -27.13 -3.58
CA ASP A 76 -6.23 -28.29 -4.20
C ASP A 76 -7.70 -28.07 -4.59
N LYS A 77 -8.34 -26.99 -4.10
CA LYS A 77 -9.69 -26.59 -4.52
C LYS A 77 -9.75 -26.04 -5.95
N PHE A 78 -8.62 -25.62 -6.51
CA PHE A 78 -8.57 -25.02 -7.84
C PHE A 78 -7.43 -25.62 -8.65
N GLN A 79 -7.75 -26.09 -9.85
CA GLN A 79 -6.75 -26.51 -10.82
C GLN A 79 -6.12 -25.28 -11.46
N ALA A 80 -5.02 -24.80 -10.89
CA ALA A 80 -4.28 -23.66 -11.38
C ALA A 80 -2.80 -23.79 -11.05
N ARG A 81 -1.97 -23.01 -11.75
CA ARG A 81 -0.64 -22.67 -11.26
C ARG A 81 -0.80 -21.67 -10.12
N TRP A 82 -0.03 -21.82 -9.06
CA TRP A 82 -0.09 -20.99 -7.86
C TRP A 82 1.18 -20.17 -7.68
N LYS A 83 1.01 -18.88 -7.36
CA LYS A 83 2.04 -17.99 -6.82
C LYS A 83 1.76 -17.83 -5.33
N VAL A 84 2.49 -18.54 -4.48
CA VAL A 84 2.37 -18.43 -3.02
C VAL A 84 3.30 -17.33 -2.52
N GLN A 85 2.74 -16.33 -1.86
CA GLN A 85 3.47 -15.20 -1.30
C GLN A 85 3.40 -15.24 0.22
N LEU A 86 4.48 -15.69 0.86
CA LEU A 86 4.59 -15.75 2.31
C LEU A 86 5.17 -14.44 2.84
N ALA A 87 4.35 -13.66 3.52
CA ALA A 87 4.70 -12.42 4.17
C ALA A 87 4.97 -12.66 5.65
N THR A 88 6.18 -12.39 6.12
CA THR A 88 6.52 -12.34 7.54
C THR A 88 6.53 -10.91 8.05
N THR A 89 6.10 -10.72 9.28
CA THR A 89 6.16 -9.40 9.97
C THR A 89 7.38 -9.29 10.89
N GLU A 90 8.02 -10.41 11.19
CA GLU A 90 9.26 -10.49 11.96
C GLU A 90 10.39 -10.99 11.05
N PRO A 91 11.66 -10.64 11.35
CA PRO A 91 12.82 -11.18 10.64
C PRO A 91 12.82 -12.71 10.65
N MET A 92 13.05 -13.31 9.48
CA MET A 92 13.09 -14.76 9.30
C MET A 92 14.53 -15.25 9.23
N GLU A 93 14.84 -16.30 9.98
CA GLU A 93 16.13 -16.99 9.91
C GLU A 93 16.30 -17.75 8.59
N THR A 94 17.55 -17.94 8.17
CA THR A 94 17.87 -18.65 6.91
C THR A 94 17.31 -20.08 6.92
N ASP A 95 17.48 -20.79 8.03
CA ASP A 95 16.92 -22.15 8.21
C ASP A 95 15.40 -22.17 8.08
N ASP A 96 14.72 -21.10 8.52
CA ASP A 96 13.28 -20.97 8.38
C ASP A 96 12.86 -20.77 6.91
N VAL A 97 13.55 -19.89 6.20
CA VAL A 97 13.39 -19.67 4.75
C VAL A 97 13.60 -20.98 3.98
N GLU A 98 14.67 -21.71 4.28
CA GLU A 98 15.01 -22.97 3.62
C GLU A 98 13.95 -24.05 3.86
N ALA A 99 13.44 -24.18 5.07
CA ALA A 99 12.40 -25.18 5.32
C ALA A 99 11.04 -24.81 4.73
N TRP A 100 10.71 -23.52 4.54
CA TRP A 100 9.56 -23.13 3.69
C TRP A 100 9.79 -23.47 2.21
N ALA A 101 10.98 -23.16 1.69
CA ALA A 101 11.36 -23.51 0.32
C ALA A 101 11.31 -25.02 0.08
N SER A 102 11.79 -25.83 1.02
CA SER A 102 11.73 -27.29 0.95
C SER A 102 10.30 -27.82 0.85
N LEU A 103 9.34 -27.21 1.55
CA LEU A 103 7.92 -27.59 1.46
C LEU A 103 7.33 -27.29 0.06
N ALA A 104 7.72 -26.17 -0.54
CA ALA A 104 7.36 -25.81 -1.91
C ALA A 104 8.00 -26.77 -2.94
N ASP A 105 9.29 -27.10 -2.77
CA ASP A 105 10.00 -28.03 -3.64
C ASP A 105 9.42 -29.44 -3.57
N GLN A 106 9.07 -29.92 -2.38
CA GLN A 106 8.38 -31.20 -2.19
C GLN A 106 7.02 -31.22 -2.89
N HIS A 107 6.27 -30.12 -2.85
CA HIS A 107 5.03 -29.99 -3.60
C HIS A 107 5.28 -30.07 -5.11
N ASN A 108 6.28 -29.35 -5.61
CA ASN A 108 6.66 -29.35 -7.03
C ASN A 108 7.21 -30.70 -7.50
N LYS A 109 7.82 -31.53 -6.65
CA LYS A 109 8.18 -32.91 -7.01
C LYS A 109 6.96 -33.76 -7.35
N LEU A 110 5.85 -33.54 -6.66
CA LEU A 110 4.58 -34.26 -6.89
C LEU A 110 3.78 -33.66 -8.05
N LYS A 111 3.81 -32.33 -8.20
CA LYS A 111 3.11 -31.57 -9.25
C LYS A 111 4.06 -30.55 -9.89
N PRO A 112 4.91 -30.95 -10.86
CA PRO A 112 5.96 -30.10 -11.43
C PRO A 112 5.43 -28.78 -11.99
N GLY A 113 6.07 -27.67 -11.58
CA GLY A 113 5.78 -26.31 -12.07
C GLY A 113 4.44 -25.72 -11.60
N SER A 114 3.71 -26.43 -10.74
CA SER A 114 2.40 -26.01 -10.25
C SER A 114 2.46 -24.87 -9.23
N LEU A 115 3.59 -24.69 -8.53
CA LEU A 115 3.73 -23.71 -7.46
C LEU A 115 5.04 -22.93 -7.57
N GLU A 116 4.93 -21.61 -7.37
CA GLU A 116 6.05 -20.70 -7.17
C GLU A 116 5.94 -20.06 -5.79
N LEU A 117 6.93 -20.25 -4.93
CA LEU A 117 6.99 -19.63 -3.60
C LEU A 117 7.83 -18.35 -3.65
N THR A 118 7.33 -17.28 -3.05
CA THR A 118 8.11 -16.09 -2.73
C THR A 118 7.95 -15.78 -1.25
N ILE A 119 9.02 -15.33 -0.59
CA ILE A 119 8.98 -14.94 0.82
C ILE A 119 9.39 -13.48 0.94
N LEU A 120 8.57 -12.74 1.69
CA LEU A 120 8.64 -11.30 1.85
C LEU A 120 8.76 -10.99 3.34
N ALA A 121 9.67 -10.10 3.72
CA ALA A 121 9.69 -9.47 5.03
C ALA A 121 8.98 -8.12 4.93
N VAL A 122 7.94 -7.94 5.74
CA VAL A 122 7.11 -6.72 5.78
C VAL A 122 7.40 -5.98 7.07
N ASN A 123 7.98 -4.78 6.97
CA ASN A 123 8.09 -3.90 8.11
C ASN A 123 6.76 -3.15 8.28
N THR A 124 6.14 -3.37 9.44
CA THR A 124 4.85 -2.76 9.78
C THR A 124 5.00 -1.47 10.58
N VAL A 125 6.22 -1.16 11.01
CA VAL A 125 6.59 0.10 11.66
C VAL A 125 7.10 1.08 10.60
N PRO A 126 6.59 2.32 10.56
CA PRO A 126 7.09 3.33 9.64
C PRO A 126 8.59 3.60 9.86
N ASP A 127 9.40 3.31 8.84
CA ASP A 127 10.85 3.54 8.78
C ASP A 127 11.25 4.59 7.74
N LEU A 128 10.29 5.04 6.93
CA LEU A 128 10.43 6.14 5.96
C LEU A 128 9.50 7.29 6.34
N ILE A 129 10.06 8.49 6.46
CA ILE A 129 9.32 9.74 6.65
C ILE A 129 9.59 10.61 5.42
N LEU A 130 8.52 10.98 4.71
CA LEU A 130 8.58 11.95 3.62
C LEU A 130 8.05 13.28 4.14
N GLU A 131 8.92 14.28 4.23
CA GLU A 131 8.54 15.63 4.61
C GLU A 131 8.36 16.50 3.36
N PRO A 132 7.32 17.35 3.31
CA PRO A 132 7.17 18.28 2.21
C PRO A 132 8.35 19.26 2.19
N PRO A 133 8.80 19.71 1.00
CA PRO A 133 9.83 20.72 0.92
C PRO A 133 9.39 22.00 1.65
N VAL A 134 10.30 22.61 2.40
CA VAL A 134 10.03 23.86 3.13
C VAL A 134 9.61 24.93 2.11
N PRO A 135 8.41 25.52 2.23
CA PRO A 135 7.97 26.54 1.29
C PRO A 135 8.93 27.73 1.33
N PRO A 136 9.24 28.35 0.18
CA PRO A 136 10.10 29.53 0.15
C PRO A 136 9.51 30.63 1.04
N ILE A 137 10.34 31.20 1.91
CA ILE A 137 9.93 32.31 2.78
C ILE A 137 9.49 33.47 1.87
N SER A 138 8.21 33.84 1.95
CA SER A 138 7.70 34.97 1.19
C SER A 138 8.36 36.26 1.67
N MET A 139 9.16 36.88 0.80
CA MET A 139 9.75 38.21 1.02
C MET A 139 8.69 39.30 1.25
N ALA A 140 7.41 39.03 0.99
CA ALA A 140 6.32 39.94 1.32
C ALA A 140 6.19 40.20 2.84
N MET A 141 6.54 39.22 3.70
CA MET A 141 6.57 39.41 5.15
C MET A 141 7.72 40.32 5.62
N LEU A 142 8.86 40.31 4.91
CA LEU A 142 10.00 41.21 5.19
C LEU A 142 9.75 42.65 4.72
N ASN A 143 8.88 42.85 3.72
CA ASN A 143 8.46 44.19 3.28
C ASN A 143 7.53 44.89 4.27
N ILE A 144 6.76 44.17 5.09
CA ILE A 144 5.90 44.78 6.13
C ILE A 144 6.75 45.49 7.20
N LEU A 145 7.95 44.96 7.51
CA LEU A 145 8.90 45.60 8.43
C LEU A 145 9.64 46.79 7.81
N SER A 146 9.57 46.97 6.49
CA SER A 146 10.29 48.01 5.75
C SER A 146 9.41 49.18 5.30
N SER A 147 8.09 49.06 5.44
CA SER A 147 7.14 50.13 5.13
C SER A 147 6.50 50.70 6.40
N SER A 148 7.31 51.34 7.25
CA SER A 148 6.78 52.33 8.19
C SER A 148 6.60 53.66 7.45
N THR A 149 5.48 53.85 6.76
CA THR A 149 5.00 55.19 6.41
C THR A 149 3.75 55.49 7.24
N PRO A 150 3.66 56.68 7.86
CA PRO A 150 2.61 56.97 8.83
C PRO A 150 1.25 57.18 8.14
N VAL A 151 0.22 56.78 8.89
CA VAL A 151 -1.23 57.00 8.73
C VAL A 151 -1.62 58.24 7.92
N SER A 152 -2.44 58.05 6.87
CA SER A 152 -3.72 58.77 6.60
C SER A 152 -4.18 58.61 5.14
N THR A 153 -5.21 57.79 4.91
CA THR A 153 -6.42 58.06 4.06
C THR A 153 -7.20 56.75 3.80
N PRO A 154 -8.51 56.69 4.07
CA PRO A 154 -9.33 55.55 3.69
C PRO A 154 -9.70 55.67 2.21
N ASN A 155 -9.17 54.80 1.35
CA ASN A 155 -9.57 54.75 -0.05
C ASN A 155 -10.73 53.74 -0.22
N PRO A 156 -11.94 54.17 -0.63
CA PRO A 156 -13.06 53.27 -0.89
C PRO A 156 -12.91 52.74 -2.31
N SER A 157 -12.03 51.77 -2.50
CA SER A 157 -11.88 51.07 -3.78
C SER A 157 -11.50 49.61 -3.53
N ALA A 158 -12.21 48.97 -2.60
CA ALA A 158 -12.31 47.52 -2.57
C ALA A 158 -13.29 47.08 -3.66
N SER A 159 -12.90 47.29 -4.92
CA SER A 159 -13.54 46.64 -6.05
C SER A 159 -13.04 45.20 -6.04
N ILE A 160 -13.88 44.34 -5.48
CA ILE A 160 -13.88 42.90 -5.75
C ILE A 160 -14.04 42.78 -7.28
N ALA A 161 -12.97 42.43 -7.98
CA ALA A 161 -12.98 42.16 -9.41
C ALA A 161 -12.45 40.74 -9.64
N SER A 162 -13.39 39.82 -9.81
CA SER A 162 -13.20 38.56 -10.51
C SER A 162 -12.67 38.83 -11.94
N PRO A 163 -11.81 37.97 -12.52
CA PRO A 163 -11.20 38.27 -13.80
C PRO A 163 -12.11 37.86 -14.96
N GLU A 164 -12.61 38.83 -15.73
CA GLU A 164 -13.02 38.60 -17.13
C GLU A 164 -12.71 39.84 -17.98
N GLN A 165 -12.01 39.67 -19.10
CA GLN A 165 -12.26 40.48 -20.31
C GLN A 165 -11.53 39.94 -21.53
N SER A 166 -12.30 39.36 -22.46
CA SER A 166 -11.91 39.26 -23.87
C SER A 166 -13.11 39.65 -24.75
N GLY A 167 -12.97 40.74 -25.52
CA GLY A 167 -13.57 40.84 -26.86
C GLY A 167 -14.79 41.74 -27.07
N ASN A 168 -14.50 43.01 -27.39
CA ASN A 168 -15.09 43.88 -28.43
C ASN A 168 -16.57 44.34 -28.42
N ALA A 169 -16.71 45.67 -28.43
CA ALA A 169 -17.91 46.48 -28.68
C ALA A 169 -18.43 46.40 -30.14
N PRO A 170 -19.68 46.82 -30.44
CA PRO A 170 -19.91 48.24 -30.80
C PRO A 170 -21.28 48.84 -30.40
N THR A 171 -21.34 50.17 -30.23
CA THR A 171 -22.55 51.02 -30.16
C THR A 171 -23.14 51.32 -31.54
N PRO A 172 -24.47 51.54 -31.66
CA PRO A 172 -24.96 52.90 -31.95
C PRO A 172 -26.27 53.31 -31.21
N THR A 173 -26.56 54.61 -31.28
CA THR A 173 -27.47 55.45 -30.47
C THR A 173 -28.96 55.47 -30.85
N SER A 174 -29.79 55.67 -29.81
CA SER A 174 -31.01 56.52 -29.67
C SER A 174 -32.23 56.36 -30.61
N ALA A 175 -33.28 55.67 -30.14
CA ALA A 175 -34.67 56.18 -29.99
C ALA A 175 -35.69 55.03 -29.68
N GLY A 176 -36.46 55.14 -28.59
CA GLY A 176 -37.67 54.33 -28.34
C GLY A 176 -37.66 53.49 -27.05
N PRO A 177 -38.81 53.32 -26.36
CA PRO A 177 -38.86 52.95 -24.95
C PRO A 177 -38.51 51.48 -24.68
N ALA A 178 -37.89 51.29 -23.53
CA ALA A 178 -37.38 50.05 -22.95
C ALA A 178 -38.28 48.81 -23.15
N THR A 179 -37.74 47.83 -23.86
CA THR A 179 -38.03 46.42 -23.59
C THR A 179 -36.84 45.85 -22.82
N TYR A 180 -37.02 45.66 -21.51
CA TYR A 180 -36.10 44.87 -20.69
C TYR A 180 -36.20 43.41 -21.14
N ASN A 181 -35.42 43.03 -22.15
CA ASN A 181 -35.14 41.62 -22.41
C ASN A 181 -34.10 41.21 -21.38
N ALA A 182 -34.53 40.46 -20.35
CA ALA A 182 -33.61 39.71 -19.52
C ALA A 182 -32.73 38.84 -20.44
N PRO A 183 -31.41 38.77 -20.22
CA PRO A 183 -30.62 37.75 -20.89
C PRO A 183 -31.18 36.41 -20.42
N THR A 184 -31.82 35.69 -21.33
CA THR A 184 -32.09 34.26 -21.15
C THR A 184 -30.76 33.64 -20.75
N PRO A 185 -30.69 32.79 -19.71
CA PRO A 185 -29.48 32.04 -19.45
C PRO A 185 -29.20 31.30 -20.76
N THR A 186 -28.12 31.66 -21.45
CA THR A 186 -27.52 30.73 -22.38
C THR A 186 -27.24 29.52 -21.53
N ASP A 187 -28.02 28.44 -21.73
CA ASP A 187 -27.68 27.11 -21.27
C ASP A 187 -26.26 26.90 -21.79
N VAL A 188 -25.28 27.15 -20.92
CA VAL A 188 -23.97 26.58 -21.10
C VAL A 188 -24.29 25.11 -20.94
N SER A 189 -24.52 24.44 -22.07
CA SER A 189 -24.52 23.00 -22.14
C SER A 189 -23.14 22.61 -21.66
N LEU A 190 -23.00 22.48 -20.33
CA LEU A 190 -21.97 21.69 -19.71
C LEU A 190 -22.27 20.30 -20.23
N GLU A 191 -21.70 20.00 -21.40
CA GLU A 191 -21.45 18.64 -21.85
C GLU A 191 -20.94 17.95 -20.59
N THR A 192 -21.82 17.17 -19.97
CA THR A 192 -21.50 16.52 -18.71
C THR A 192 -20.43 15.54 -19.11
N ASP A 193 -19.18 15.85 -18.76
CA ASP A 193 -18.03 15.05 -19.12
C ASP A 193 -18.29 13.65 -18.54
N SER A 194 -18.84 12.78 -19.37
CA SER A 194 -19.51 11.55 -18.94
C SER A 194 -18.49 10.51 -18.46
N GLU A 195 -17.21 10.90 -18.43
CA GLU A 195 -16.05 10.15 -17.94
C GLU A 195 -15.52 10.67 -16.59
N ALA A 196 -16.15 11.67 -15.96
CA ALA A 196 -15.74 12.14 -14.65
C ALA A 196 -16.03 11.10 -13.55
N VAL A 197 -14.98 10.61 -12.89
CA VAL A 197 -15.08 9.68 -11.76
C VAL A 197 -14.62 10.37 -10.48
N LEU A 198 -15.46 10.31 -9.43
CA LEU A 198 -15.06 10.73 -8.09
C LEU A 198 -14.18 9.67 -7.47
N THR A 199 -12.93 10.03 -7.16
CA THR A 199 -11.98 9.19 -6.43
C THR A 199 -11.70 9.80 -5.07
N ASP A 200 -11.62 8.97 -4.04
CA ASP A 200 -11.11 9.42 -2.74
C ASP A 200 -9.62 9.76 -2.90
N ILE A 201 -9.26 11.00 -2.59
CA ILE A 201 -7.87 11.46 -2.63
C ILE A 201 -6.96 10.65 -1.68
N CYS A 202 -7.53 10.06 -0.61
CA CYS A 202 -6.80 9.21 0.33
C CYS A 202 -6.55 7.78 -0.19
N ASP A 203 -7.06 7.44 -1.38
CA ASP A 203 -6.75 6.19 -2.08
C ASP A 203 -5.52 6.33 -2.99
N ASP A 204 -5.02 7.54 -3.22
CA ASP A 204 -3.78 7.77 -3.97
C ASP A 204 -2.62 6.99 -3.33
N SER A 205 -2.00 6.14 -4.15
CA SER A 205 -0.96 5.21 -3.72
C SER A 205 0.20 5.18 -4.71
N TRP A 206 1.41 5.09 -4.19
CA TRP A 206 2.65 5.03 -4.97
C TRP A 206 3.47 3.81 -4.57
N LEU A 207 4.23 3.29 -5.52
CA LEU A 207 5.15 2.19 -5.31
C LEU A 207 6.56 2.69 -5.57
N ALA A 208 7.48 2.44 -4.64
CA ALA A 208 8.89 2.76 -4.82
C ALA A 208 9.71 1.48 -4.74
N ILE A 209 10.53 1.20 -5.76
CA ILE A 209 11.54 0.16 -5.72
C ILE A 209 12.89 0.83 -5.49
N LEU A 210 13.63 0.37 -4.50
CA LEU A 210 14.92 0.94 -4.13
C LEU A 210 16.02 0.41 -5.07
N SER A 211 16.97 1.29 -5.39
CA SER A 211 18.19 0.91 -6.11
C SER A 211 19.19 0.13 -5.25
N HIS A 212 18.93 0.02 -3.95
CA HIS A 212 19.73 -0.71 -2.97
C HIS A 212 18.85 -1.64 -2.15
N ARG A 213 19.48 -2.63 -1.51
CA ARG A 213 18.78 -3.68 -0.75
C ARG A 213 18.91 -3.41 0.73
N LEU A 214 17.80 -3.44 1.46
CA LEU A 214 17.76 -3.22 2.89
C LEU A 214 18.22 -4.47 3.65
N ASN A 215 18.75 -4.27 4.85
CA ASN A 215 19.10 -5.37 5.75
C ASN A 215 17.82 -6.02 6.31
N SER A 216 17.75 -7.35 6.27
CA SER A 216 16.66 -8.13 6.85
C SER A 216 17.03 -8.77 8.19
N SER A 217 18.27 -8.61 8.68
CA SER A 217 18.66 -9.09 10.01
C SER A 217 18.14 -8.16 11.12
N PRO A 218 17.69 -8.70 12.27
CA PRO A 218 17.40 -7.90 13.46
C PRO A 218 18.68 -7.37 14.13
N HIS A 219 19.87 -7.88 13.76
CA HIS A 219 21.13 -7.55 14.41
C HIS A 219 21.92 -6.52 13.61
N LEU A 220 22.34 -5.44 14.28
CA LEU A 220 23.13 -4.35 13.67
C LEU A 220 24.48 -4.82 13.09
N THR A 221 25.05 -5.88 13.64
CA THR A 221 26.36 -6.43 13.24
C THR A 221 26.26 -7.51 12.18
N GLU A 222 25.06 -8.00 11.87
CA GLU A 222 24.83 -9.03 10.86
C GLU A 222 24.15 -8.40 9.65
N PHE A 223 24.83 -8.45 8.50
CA PHE A 223 24.26 -7.94 7.26
C PHE A 223 23.69 -9.10 6.43
N ARG A 224 22.36 -9.17 6.37
CA ARG A 224 21.59 -10.11 5.53
C ARG A 224 20.73 -9.31 4.55
N PRO A 225 21.27 -8.91 3.40
CA PRO A 225 20.54 -8.08 2.45
C PRO A 225 19.36 -8.85 1.87
N ALA A 226 18.24 -8.15 1.69
CA ALA A 226 17.15 -8.64 0.85
C ALA A 226 17.61 -8.87 -0.60
N LEU A 227 16.79 -9.52 -1.41
CA LEU A 227 16.94 -9.68 -2.86
C LEU A 227 16.49 -8.42 -3.62
N SER A 228 15.43 -7.78 -3.15
CA SER A 228 14.93 -6.48 -3.61
C SER A 228 14.16 -5.81 -2.47
N SER A 229 14.13 -4.49 -2.44
CA SER A 229 13.51 -3.70 -1.37
C SER A 229 12.64 -2.59 -1.96
N GLY A 230 11.52 -2.30 -1.32
CA GLY A 230 10.59 -1.30 -1.81
C GLY A 230 9.55 -0.89 -0.79
N TYR A 231 8.80 0.15 -1.15
CA TYR A 231 7.76 0.74 -0.32
C TYR A 231 6.44 0.79 -1.07
N LEU A 232 5.35 0.51 -0.35
CA LEU A 232 4.00 0.94 -0.72
C LEU A 232 3.67 2.18 0.11
N LEU A 233 3.36 3.27 -0.60
CA LEU A 233 3.01 4.56 -0.02
C LEU A 233 1.53 4.84 -0.28
N ARG A 234 0.83 5.39 0.70
CA ARG A 234 -0.57 5.84 0.57
C ARG A 234 -0.71 7.24 1.14
N ARG A 235 -1.44 8.12 0.47
CA ARG A 235 -1.73 9.46 0.95
C ARG A 235 -2.44 9.42 2.31
N LYS A 236 -2.01 10.27 3.26
CA LYS A 236 -2.60 10.31 4.61
C LYS A 236 -3.79 11.27 4.73
N GLY A 237 -3.81 12.34 3.93
CA GLY A 237 -4.86 13.35 3.96
C GLY A 237 -4.98 14.11 2.64
N ALA A 238 -5.88 15.10 2.61
CA ALA A 238 -6.19 15.84 1.39
C ALA A 238 -5.03 16.72 0.90
N THR A 239 -4.12 17.13 1.78
CA THR A 239 -3.03 18.05 1.46
C THR A 239 -1.70 17.31 1.44
N ASP A 240 -0.74 17.81 0.64
CA ASP A 240 0.61 17.21 0.59
C ASP A 240 1.33 17.29 1.95
N GLY A 241 0.97 18.28 2.78
CA GLY A 241 1.50 18.44 4.13
C GLY A 241 1.08 17.35 5.12
N ASP A 242 0.03 16.58 4.80
CA ASP A 242 -0.42 15.47 5.65
C ASP A 242 0.53 14.26 5.60
N GLY A 243 1.37 14.19 4.56
CA GLY A 243 2.34 13.12 4.34
C GLY A 243 1.72 11.83 3.82
N VAL A 244 2.46 10.73 3.98
CA VAL A 244 2.07 9.39 3.50
C VAL A 244 2.20 8.35 4.59
N PHE A 245 1.32 7.34 4.55
CA PHE A 245 1.59 6.05 5.18
C PHE A 245 2.58 5.29 4.33
N ALA A 246 3.59 4.68 4.95
CA ALA A 246 4.58 3.85 4.29
C ALA A 246 4.63 2.46 4.92
N ILE A 247 4.75 1.42 4.09
CA ILE A 247 5.14 0.08 4.53
C ILE A 247 6.35 -0.35 3.71
N SER A 248 7.36 -0.93 4.38
CA SER A 248 8.54 -1.49 3.72
C SER A 248 8.29 -2.97 3.43
N VAL A 249 8.60 -3.41 2.22
CA VAL A 249 8.50 -4.80 1.79
C VAL A 249 9.81 -5.22 1.15
N ASN A 250 10.40 -6.27 1.69
CA ASN A 250 11.68 -6.81 1.27
C ASN A 250 11.48 -8.23 0.75
N LEU A 251 11.84 -8.46 -0.52
CA LEU A 251 11.87 -9.82 -1.07
C LEU A 251 13.09 -10.54 -0.51
N ILE A 252 12.89 -11.58 0.30
CA ILE A 252 14.00 -12.32 0.94
C ILE A 252 14.26 -13.68 0.29
N TYR A 253 13.27 -14.23 -0.42
CA TYR A 253 13.42 -15.47 -1.19
C TYR A 253 12.57 -15.42 -2.46
N SER A 254 13.17 -15.84 -3.58
CA SER A 254 12.48 -16.09 -4.83
C SER A 254 13.25 -17.14 -5.64
N PRO A 255 12.58 -18.13 -6.26
CA PRO A 255 13.22 -19.07 -7.17
C PRO A 255 13.57 -18.43 -8.52
N ARG A 256 13.11 -17.20 -8.77
CA ARG A 256 13.39 -16.49 -10.01
C ARG A 256 14.81 -15.91 -10.04
N PRO A 257 15.42 -15.74 -11.22
CA PRO A 257 16.76 -15.18 -11.32
C PRO A 257 16.81 -13.69 -10.91
N PRO A 258 17.98 -13.19 -10.46
CA PRO A 258 18.14 -11.81 -9.97
C PRO A 258 17.54 -10.68 -10.83
N PRO A 259 17.64 -10.69 -12.18
CA PRO A 259 17.08 -9.63 -13.01
C PRO A 259 15.55 -9.46 -12.92
N SER A 260 14.85 -10.42 -12.32
CA SER A 260 13.39 -10.41 -12.16
C SER A 260 12.91 -10.05 -10.75
N HIS A 261 13.82 -9.86 -9.79
CA HIS A 261 13.46 -9.62 -8.40
C HIS A 261 12.67 -8.32 -8.22
N ASP A 262 13.09 -7.25 -8.91
CA ASP A 262 12.39 -5.96 -8.86
C ASP A 262 10.99 -6.02 -9.48
N SER A 263 10.82 -6.78 -10.58
CA SER A 263 9.48 -6.99 -11.16
C SER A 263 8.58 -7.80 -10.24
N VAL A 264 9.10 -8.86 -9.61
CA VAL A 264 8.35 -9.65 -8.62
C VAL A 264 7.91 -8.78 -7.45
N LEU A 265 8.80 -7.92 -6.95
CA LEU A 265 8.46 -7.01 -5.84
C LEU A 265 7.44 -5.95 -6.28
N LYS A 266 7.60 -5.35 -7.46
CA LYS A 266 6.64 -4.39 -8.03
C LYS A 266 5.24 -5.00 -8.16
N ASP A 267 5.13 -6.21 -8.70
CA ASP A 267 3.86 -6.94 -8.83
C ASP A 267 3.23 -7.21 -7.45
N THR A 268 4.06 -7.60 -6.49
CA THR A 268 3.63 -7.85 -5.10
C THR A 268 3.10 -6.59 -4.42
N LEU A 269 3.81 -5.48 -4.52
CA LEU A 269 3.38 -4.18 -3.99
C LEU A 269 2.07 -3.72 -4.64
N SER A 270 1.89 -4.00 -5.94
CA SER A 270 0.65 -3.70 -6.66
C SER A 270 -0.52 -4.51 -6.10
N MET A 271 -0.32 -5.81 -5.85
CA MET A 271 -1.31 -6.65 -5.18
C MET A 271 -1.59 -6.20 -3.74
N TYR A 272 -0.57 -5.73 -3.00
CA TYR A 272 -0.75 -5.22 -1.64
C TYR A 272 -1.57 -3.94 -1.58
N ARG A 273 -1.43 -3.05 -2.56
CA ARG A 273 -2.32 -1.88 -2.71
C ARG A 273 -3.78 -2.33 -2.77
N ASP A 274 -4.08 -3.29 -3.64
CA ASP A 274 -5.45 -3.79 -3.84
C ASP A 274 -5.99 -4.49 -2.58
N LEU A 275 -5.16 -5.30 -1.92
CA LEU A 275 -5.50 -5.95 -0.63
C LEU A 275 -5.63 -4.96 0.54
N GLY A 276 -4.95 -3.81 0.47
CA GLY A 276 -5.10 -2.70 1.40
C GLY A 276 -6.43 -1.97 1.18
N SER A 277 -6.82 -1.72 -0.07
CA SER A 277 -8.14 -1.18 -0.41
C SER A 277 -9.27 -2.13 0.02
N LEU A 278 -9.10 -3.43 -0.21
CA LEU A 278 -10.02 -4.46 0.29
C LEU A 278 -10.16 -4.42 1.82
N ALA A 279 -9.06 -4.20 2.55
CA ALA A 279 -9.08 -4.10 4.01
C ALA A 279 -9.97 -2.94 4.48
N ARG A 280 -9.85 -1.78 3.82
CA ARG A 280 -10.65 -0.58 4.11
C ARG A 280 -12.12 -0.81 3.79
N ALA A 281 -12.42 -1.37 2.60
CA ALA A 281 -13.78 -1.72 2.21
C ALA A 281 -14.44 -2.71 3.19
N LYS A 282 -13.65 -3.60 3.81
CA LYS A 282 -14.11 -4.54 4.85
C LYS A 282 -14.17 -3.95 6.27
N GLY A 283 -13.79 -2.69 6.46
CA GLY A 283 -13.84 -2.02 7.78
C GLY A 283 -12.78 -2.51 8.77
N ILE A 284 -11.65 -3.03 8.31
CA ILE A 284 -10.56 -3.45 9.21
C ILE A 284 -9.93 -2.20 9.82
N CYS A 285 -10.29 -1.92 11.07
CA CYS A 285 -9.94 -0.68 11.77
C CYS A 285 -8.43 -0.44 11.84
N SER A 286 -7.63 -1.49 12.01
CA SER A 286 -6.18 -1.36 12.06
C SER A 286 -5.58 -0.83 10.75
N VAL A 287 -6.29 -0.92 9.61
CA VAL A 287 -5.79 -0.47 8.30
C VAL A 287 -6.21 0.97 7.95
N GLN A 288 -7.13 1.57 8.71
CA GLN A 288 -7.57 2.96 8.46
C GLN A 288 -6.40 3.95 8.49
N ASN A 289 -5.44 3.72 9.39
CA ASN A 289 -4.28 4.59 9.62
C ASN A 289 -2.96 3.97 9.17
N ASN A 290 -2.97 3.05 8.20
CA ASN A 290 -1.76 2.57 7.52
C ASN A 290 -2.09 2.11 6.09
N THR A 291 -1.19 1.36 5.46
CA THR A 291 -1.43 0.78 4.12
C THR A 291 -1.17 -0.73 4.08
N LEU A 292 -1.33 -1.40 5.22
CA LEU A 292 -1.12 -2.85 5.32
C LEU A 292 -2.20 -3.60 4.55
N PRO A 293 -1.84 -4.64 3.79
CA PRO A 293 -2.85 -5.52 3.20
C PRO A 293 -3.58 -6.29 4.32
N TRP A 294 -4.87 -6.58 4.09
CA TRP A 294 -5.75 -7.07 5.16
C TRP A 294 -5.22 -8.30 5.93
N HIS A 295 -4.61 -9.24 5.22
CA HIS A 295 -4.11 -10.50 5.78
C HIS A 295 -2.92 -10.25 6.73
N VAL A 296 -1.99 -9.35 6.35
CA VAL A 296 -0.88 -8.93 7.22
C VAL A 296 -1.41 -8.22 8.46
N ALA A 297 -2.33 -7.26 8.29
CA ALA A 297 -2.93 -6.55 9.41
C ALA A 297 -3.66 -7.49 10.38
N THR A 298 -4.33 -8.51 9.85
CA THR A 298 -5.06 -9.52 10.63
C THR A 298 -4.11 -10.41 11.42
N ALA A 299 -3.08 -10.96 10.76
CA ALA A 299 -2.09 -11.82 11.43
C ALA A 299 -1.33 -11.06 12.53
N LEU A 300 -0.88 -9.83 12.23
CA LEU A 300 -0.19 -8.97 13.19
C LEU A 300 -1.08 -8.66 14.39
N ARG A 301 -2.32 -8.22 14.16
CA ARG A 301 -3.22 -7.85 15.25
C ARG A 301 -3.64 -9.04 16.10
N ALA A 302 -3.80 -10.20 15.49
CA ALA A 302 -4.14 -11.43 16.20
C ALA A 302 -3.03 -11.84 17.18
N GLN A 303 -1.77 -11.90 16.75
CA GLN A 303 -0.68 -12.27 17.67
C GLN A 303 -0.50 -11.23 18.77
N GLU A 304 -0.67 -9.94 18.45
CA GLU A 304 -0.53 -8.85 19.42
C GLU A 304 -1.57 -9.00 20.53
N LEU A 305 -2.85 -9.21 20.17
CA LEU A 305 -3.92 -9.39 21.14
C LEU A 305 -3.76 -10.67 21.96
N LEU A 306 -3.37 -11.77 21.31
CA LEU A 306 -3.17 -13.06 21.98
C LEU A 306 -1.97 -13.04 22.94
N SER A 307 -0.98 -12.19 22.69
CA SER A 307 0.17 -12.00 23.60
C SER A 307 -0.25 -11.44 24.97
N TYR A 308 -1.40 -10.76 25.08
CA TYR A 308 -1.94 -10.28 26.35
C TYR A 308 -2.74 -11.35 27.11
N VAL A 309 -3.03 -12.50 26.49
CA VAL A 309 -3.73 -13.60 27.18
C VAL A 309 -2.77 -14.29 28.14
N PHE A 310 -3.18 -14.36 29.41
CA PHE A 310 -2.42 -14.89 30.53
C PHE A 310 -2.38 -16.42 30.51
#